data_AF-A0A7V8XMD7-F1
#
_entry.id   AF-A0A7V8XMD7-F1
#
_cell.length_a   1.000
_cell.length_b   1.000
_cell.length_c   1.000
_cell.angle_alpha   90.00
_cell.angle_beta   90.00
_cell.angle_gamma   90.00
#
_symmetry.space_group_name_H-M   'P 1'
#
loop_
_entity.id
_entity.type
_entity.pdbx_description
1 polymer ?
#
loop_
_entity_poly.entity_id
_entity_poly.type
_entity_poly.pdbx_seq_one_letter_code
_entity_poly.pdbx_strand_id
1 'polypeptide(L)' 'MCMTCGEIGCCDSSPNQHASRHAGREGHPIIRSAERGEEWCWCNIDEVAFGAPGD' A
#
# COMPACT_ATOMS: atom_id res chain seq x y z
N MET A 1 -0.29 4.54 -0.13
CA MET A 1 0.19 5.15 1.12
C MET A 1 0.58 4.06 2.10
N CYS A 2 1.79 4.09 2.66
CA CYS A 2 2.21 3.15 3.69
C CYS A 2 1.45 3.40 5.00
N MET A 3 0.89 2.37 5.61
CA MET A 3 0.19 2.47 6.91
C MET A 3 1.14 2.58 8.11
N THR A 4 2.42 2.30 7.93
CA THR A 4 3.42 2.37 9.02
C THR A 4 4.08 3.75 9.11
N CYS A 5 4.46 4.34 7.98
CA CYS A 5 5.23 5.59 7.95
C CYS A 5 4.60 6.72 7.12
N GLY A 6 3.46 6.48 6.46
CA GLY A 6 2.76 7.50 5.68
C GLY A 6 3.32 7.80 4.29
N GLU A 7 4.39 7.12 3.86
CA GLU A 7 5.01 7.32 2.54
C GLU A 7 4.00 7.07 1.40
N ILE A 8 3.94 7.98 0.43
CA ILE A 8 3.04 7.86 -0.72
C ILE A 8 3.85 7.43 -1.94
N GLY A 9 3.82 6.12 -2.22
CA GLY A 9 4.33 5.56 -3.46
C GLY A 9 3.28 5.57 -4.57
N CYS A 10 3.74 5.65 -5.83
CA CYS A 10 2.91 5.37 -7.00
C CYS A 10 2.38 3.93 -6.94
N CYS A 11 1.15 3.73 -7.44
CA CYS A 11 0.48 2.43 -7.45
C CYS A 11 1.32 1.37 -8.18
N ASP A 12 1.13 0.09 -7.85
CA ASP A 12 1.93 -1.02 -8.40
C ASP A 12 1.84 -1.13 -9.94
N SER A 13 0.72 -0.71 -10.52
CA SER A 13 0.53 -0.58 -11.97
C SER A 13 1.42 0.48 -12.64
N SER A 14 2.14 1.29 -11.86
CA SER A 14 3.17 2.19 -12.40
C SER A 14 4.44 1.39 -12.69
N PRO A 15 5.18 1.71 -13.76
CA PRO A 15 6.36 0.94 -14.19
C PRO A 15 7.45 0.78 -13.12
N ASN A 16 7.43 1.61 -12.06
CA ASN A 16 8.40 1.57 -10.98
C ASN A 16 7.95 0.86 -9.69
N GLN A 17 6.71 0.33 -9.62
CA GLN A 17 6.17 -0.47 -8.49
C GLN A 17 6.56 0.10 -7.11
N HIS A 18 6.40 1.42 -6.93
CA HIS A 18 7.00 2.14 -5.80
C HIS A 18 6.44 1.72 -4.44
N ALA A 19 5.13 1.43 -4.37
CA ALA A 19 4.48 0.95 -3.16
C ALA A 19 5.02 -0.41 -2.69
N SER A 20 5.10 -1.40 -3.59
CA SER A 20 5.57 -2.76 -3.26
C SER A 20 7.07 -2.80 -2.98
N ARG A 21 7.86 -2.01 -3.72
CA ARG A 21 9.29 -1.86 -3.45
C ARG A 21 9.55 -1.22 -2.08
N HIS A 22 8.78 -0.20 -1.71
CA HIS A 22 8.85 0.39 -0.37
C HIS A 22 8.51 -0.66 0.68
N ALA A 23 7.42 -1.40 0.49
CA ALA A 23 6.98 -2.44 1.41
C ALA A 23 8.07 -3.49 1.69
N GLY A 24 8.73 -3.97 0.63
CA GLY A 24 9.80 -4.97 0.75
C GLY A 24 11.12 -4.41 1.30
N ARG A 25 11.47 -3.15 1.01
CA ARG A 25 12.73 -2.54 1.48
C ARG A 25 12.67 -2.12 2.94
N GLU A 26 11.58 -1.49 3.35
CA GLU A 26 11.43 -0.91 4.69
C GLU A 26 10.81 -1.89 5.68
N GLY A 27 10.31 -3.04 5.21
CA GLY A 27 9.57 -3.98 6.05
C GLY A 27 8.20 -3.44 6.47
N HIS A 28 7.58 -2.63 5.60
CA HIS A 28 6.25 -2.05 5.81
C HIS A 28 5.21 -2.75 4.92
N PRO A 29 4.66 -3.89 5.34
CA PRO A 29 3.92 -4.75 4.44
C PRO A 29 2.55 -4.20 4.01
N ILE A 30 1.97 -3.27 4.78
CA ILE A 30 0.60 -2.79 4.56
C ILE A 30 0.61 -1.42 3.87
N ILE A 31 0.00 -1.37 2.69
CA ILE A 31 -0.19 -0.17 1.89
C ILE A 31 -1.68 0.07 1.67
N ARG A 32 -2.16 1.29 1.89
CA ARG A 32 -3.53 1.75 1.63
C ARG A 32 -3.63 2.51 0.31
N SER A 33 -4.76 2.45 -0.39
CA SER A 33 -5.04 3.44 -1.46
C SER A 33 -5.01 4.88 -0.91
N ALA A 34 -4.45 5.78 -1.70
CA ALA A 34 -4.50 7.23 -1.45
C ALA A 34 -5.55 7.93 -2.33
N GLU A 35 -6.25 7.18 -3.19
CA GLU A 35 -7.29 7.74 -4.05
C GLU A 35 -8.57 7.99 -3.25
N ARG A 36 -9.27 9.06 -3.61
CA ARG A 36 -10.48 9.48 -2.89
C ARG A 36 -11.62 8.53 -3.23
N GLY A 37 -12.20 7.89 -2.21
CA GLY A 37 -13.31 6.94 -2.36
C GLY A 37 -12.87 5.48 -2.46
N GLU A 38 -11.56 5.22 -2.45
CA GLU A 38 -11.04 3.86 -2.32
C GLU A 38 -10.73 3.53 -0.86
N GLU A 39 -11.33 2.45 -0.37
CA GLU A 39 -11.21 2.00 1.02
C GLU A 39 -10.62 0.59 1.09
N TRP A 40 -9.47 0.41 0.46
CA TRP A 40 -8.75 -0.86 0.47
C TRP A 40 -7.29 -0.70 0.89
N CYS A 41 -6.77 -1.77 1.47
CA CYS A 41 -5.38 -2.00 1.83
C CYS A 41 -4.85 -3.24 1.12
N TRP A 42 -3.54 -3.29 0.93
CA TRP A 42 -2.80 -4.40 0.35
C TRP A 42 -1.72 -4.84 1.33
N CYS A 43 -1.64 -6.14 1.62
CA CYS A 43 -0.52 -6.75 2.33
C CYS A 43 0.45 -7.36 1.31
N ASN A 44 1.68 -6.85 1.26
CA ASN A 44 2.69 -7.35 0.32
C ASN A 44 3.32 -8.70 0.74
N ILE A 45 3.08 -9.16 1.97
CA ILE A 45 3.56 -10.48 2.45
C ILE A 45 2.54 -11.57 2.07
N ASP A 46 1.27 -11.31 2.34
CA ASP A 46 0.19 -12.26 2.10
C ASP A 46 -0.37 -12.17 0.66
N GLU A 47 0.02 -11.12 -0.08
CA GLU A 47 -0.47 -10.81 -1.43
C GLU A 47 -2.02 -10.74 -1.50
N VAL A 48 -2.62 -10.13 -0.47
CA VAL A 48 -4.08 -9.97 -0.35
C VAL A 48 -4.50 -8.51 -0.25
N ALA A 49 -5.63 -8.20 -0.91
CA ALA A 49 -6.37 -6.98 -0.69
C ALA A 49 -7.41 -7.21 0.43
N PHE A 50 -7.54 -6.24 1.33
CA PHE A 50 -8.56 -6.23 2.37
C PHE A 50 -9.14 -4.83 2.55
N GLY A 51 -10.33 -4.74 3.13
CA GLY A 51 -10.94 -3.45 3.42
C GLY A 51 -10.03 -2.61 4.32
N ALA A 52 -9.84 -1.34 3.98
CA ALA A 52 -9.17 -0.43 4.89
C ALA A 52 -9.97 -0.37 6.20
N PRO A 53 -9.31 -0.35 7.37
CA PRO A 53 -10.03 -0.14 8.62
C PRO A 53 -10.83 1.16 8.50
N GLY A 54 -12.14 1.07 8.70
CA GLY A 54 -13.04 2.21 8.57
C GLY A 54 -12.61 3.34 9.50
N ASP A 55 -12.69 4.57 9.00
CA ASP A 55 -12.53 5.81 9.76
C ASP A 55 -13.62 5.97 10.83
#